data_AF-A0A7S1RZE5-F1
#
_entry.id   AF-A0A7S1RZE5-F1
#
_cell.length_a   1.000
_cell.length_b   1.000
_cell.length_c   1.000
_cell.angle_alpha   90.00
_cell.angle_beta   90.00
_cell.angle_gamma   90.00
#
_symmetry.space_group_name_H-M   'P 1'
#
loop_
_entity.id
_entity.type
_entity.pdbx_description
1 polymer ?
#
loop_
_entity_poly.entity_id
_entity_poly.type
_entity_poly.pdbx_seq_one_letter_code
_entity_poly.pdbx_strand_id
1 'polypeptide(L)'
;AVAALARRGLCARFSPGSALERPLSVPSAAPPTLEAELRRHAGAWCLLRREQPLGALAEEHAEGCGPLRIQTPGGLYAEARLPSARGAGIGSARDHASCGGRHVLVEEGGRVVGVRERAVCFQPPRGEHARRRARFDDAQRTPSLGEVTYPLRGSSDACMEAWARIADSGTRFSGLELHSHEKEKPRRAGYWLFAGRHFIRVVGLARGEGLIAGTYCRSTAELERLCGEREVQAELDKHYEVVQGILEQPGLLWALRRAPAAGTPGKQVFFDAAADKGGRISVQDGWVTHQLPDGRRDVWRVVEWGFDPFARETPVGSAGTGCSTEGAGAPERPASPRGRPVGPPTGSRDAERSRSPRQRGA
;
A
#
# COMPACT_ATOMS: atom_id res chain seq x y z
N ALA A 1 -11.23 14.89 31.04
CA ALA A 1 -11.81 15.65 29.92
C ALA A 1 -12.81 14.81 29.10
N VAL A 2 -12.39 13.76 28.38
CA VAL A 2 -13.26 12.94 27.50
C VAL A 2 -14.51 12.37 28.18
N ALA A 3 -14.39 11.83 29.41
CA ALA A 3 -15.56 11.35 30.17
C ALA A 3 -16.52 12.49 30.58
N ALA A 4 -16.02 13.71 30.78
CA ALA A 4 -16.86 14.87 31.07
C ALA A 4 -17.56 15.42 29.82
N LEU A 5 -16.92 15.32 28.65
CA LEU A 5 -17.51 15.69 27.36
C LEU A 5 -18.56 14.69 26.90
N ALA A 6 -18.32 13.39 27.14
CA ALA A 6 -19.31 12.34 26.90
C ALA A 6 -20.56 12.55 27.76
N ARG A 7 -20.39 12.95 29.03
CA ARG A 7 -21.51 13.34 29.90
C ARG A 7 -22.27 14.58 29.43
N ARG A 8 -21.69 15.42 28.57
CA ARG A 8 -22.33 16.62 28.00
C ARG A 8 -22.92 16.37 26.60
N GLY A 9 -22.88 15.14 26.09
CA GLY A 9 -23.38 14.81 24.75
C GLY A 9 -22.55 15.38 23.59
N LEU A 10 -21.35 15.90 23.88
CA LEU A 10 -20.47 16.55 22.88
C LEU A 10 -19.51 15.57 22.19
N CYS A 11 -19.34 14.37 22.74
CA CYS A 11 -18.63 13.28 22.09
C CYS A 11 -19.20 11.94 22.57
N ALA A 12 -19.16 10.92 21.71
CA ALA A 12 -19.45 9.55 22.14
C ALA A 12 -18.11 8.84 22.38
N ARG A 13 -17.93 8.29 23.59
CA ARG A 13 -16.84 7.35 23.87
C ARG A 13 -17.43 5.94 23.76
N PHE A 14 -16.72 5.04 23.10
CA PHE A 14 -17.10 3.63 23.16
C PHE A 14 -17.10 3.15 24.61
N SER A 15 -18.16 2.46 25.02
CA SER A 15 -17.99 1.41 26.01
C SER A 15 -17.28 0.26 25.31
N PRO A 16 -16.21 -0.32 25.87
CA PRO A 16 -15.47 -1.42 25.25
C PRO A 16 -16.32 -2.66 24.91
N GLY A 17 -17.56 -2.75 25.42
CA GLY A 17 -18.53 -3.80 25.12
C GLY A 17 -19.44 -3.55 23.91
N SER A 18 -19.48 -2.33 23.35
CA SER A 18 -20.15 -2.07 22.07
C SER A 18 -19.19 -2.48 20.96
N ALA A 19 -19.05 -3.80 20.80
CA ALA A 19 -18.25 -4.41 19.76
C ALA A 19 -18.52 -3.68 18.45
N LEU A 20 -17.42 -3.17 17.87
CA LEU A 20 -17.30 -2.91 16.45
C LEU A 20 -18.19 -3.90 15.71
N GLU A 21 -19.03 -3.40 14.78
CA GLU A 21 -19.47 -4.23 13.67
C GLU A 21 -18.25 -5.04 13.27
N ARG A 22 -18.36 -6.37 13.41
CA ARG A 22 -17.28 -7.28 13.04
C ARG A 22 -16.74 -6.77 11.71
N PRO A 23 -15.41 -6.61 11.55
CA PRO A 23 -14.85 -6.25 10.25
C PRO A 23 -15.59 -7.09 9.23
N LEU A 24 -16.19 -6.42 8.23
CA LEU A 24 -17.10 -7.08 7.30
C LEU A 24 -16.39 -8.35 6.87
N SER A 25 -17.00 -9.50 7.19
CA SER A 25 -16.36 -10.79 6.94
C SER A 25 -16.10 -10.81 5.45
N VAL A 26 -14.83 -10.72 5.06
CA VAL A 26 -14.44 -10.64 3.65
C VAL A 26 -15.08 -11.85 2.99
N PRO A 27 -16.00 -11.67 2.03
CA PRO A 27 -16.61 -12.79 1.35
C PRO A 27 -15.51 -13.71 0.83
N SER A 28 -15.65 -15.02 1.04
CA SER A 28 -14.61 -16.02 0.74
C SER A 28 -14.16 -16.03 -0.73
N ALA A 29 -14.88 -15.34 -1.61
CA ALA A 29 -14.38 -14.79 -2.87
C ALA A 29 -15.34 -13.66 -3.29
N ALA A 30 -14.81 -12.52 -3.73
CA ALA A 30 -15.65 -11.54 -4.43
C ALA A 30 -16.04 -12.13 -5.80
N PRO A 31 -17.23 -11.83 -6.35
CA PRO A 31 -17.53 -12.16 -7.73
C PRO A 31 -16.42 -11.65 -8.66
N PRO A 32 -16.10 -12.37 -9.75
CA PRO A 32 -14.93 -12.07 -10.59
C PRO A 32 -14.92 -10.65 -11.16
N THR A 33 -16.10 -10.02 -11.29
CA THR A 33 -16.26 -8.61 -11.66
C THR A 33 -15.72 -7.65 -10.59
N LEU A 34 -15.96 -7.91 -9.30
CA LEU A 34 -15.45 -7.10 -8.20
C LEU A 34 -13.95 -7.31 -7.98
N GLU A 35 -13.44 -8.53 -8.18
CA GLU A 35 -11.99 -8.77 -8.10
C GLU A 35 -11.24 -8.03 -9.20
N ALA A 36 -11.75 -8.07 -10.44
CA ALA A 36 -11.20 -7.31 -11.55
C ALA A 36 -11.22 -5.80 -11.26
N GLU A 37 -12.32 -5.28 -10.73
CA GLU A 37 -12.43 -3.87 -10.35
C GLU A 37 -11.47 -3.51 -9.19
N LEU A 38 -11.30 -4.37 -8.18
CA LEU A 38 -10.37 -4.14 -7.07
C LEU A 38 -8.93 -4.04 -7.57
N ARG A 39 -8.54 -4.86 -8.55
CA ARG A 39 -7.20 -4.78 -9.18
C ARG A 39 -6.96 -3.45 -9.89
N ARG A 40 -7.99 -2.77 -10.40
CA ARG A 40 -7.83 -1.44 -11.01
C ARG A 40 -7.44 -0.38 -9.98
N HIS A 41 -7.88 -0.53 -8.73
CA HIS A 41 -7.44 0.32 -7.62
C HIS A 41 -6.00 0.05 -7.17
N ALA A 42 -5.44 -1.13 -7.47
CA ALA A 42 -4.09 -1.47 -7.06
C ALA A 42 -3.06 -0.58 -7.78
N GLY A 43 -2.09 -0.05 -7.02
CA GLY A 43 -1.06 0.84 -7.53
C GLY A 43 -0.50 1.78 -6.47
N ALA A 44 0.55 2.50 -6.86
CA ALA A 44 0.99 3.71 -6.18
C ALA A 44 0.37 4.92 -6.88
N TRP A 45 -0.33 5.74 -6.12
CA TRP A 45 -1.13 6.87 -6.60
C TRP A 45 -0.71 8.14 -5.89
N CYS A 46 -0.46 9.21 -6.65
CA CYS A 46 -0.18 10.53 -6.11
C CYS A 46 -1.41 11.42 -6.28
N LEU A 47 -1.82 12.11 -5.21
CA LEU A 47 -2.94 13.04 -5.26
C LEU A 47 -2.59 14.23 -6.16
N LEU A 48 -3.45 14.51 -7.13
CA LEU A 48 -3.35 15.69 -7.99
C LEU A 48 -4.22 16.83 -7.46
N ARG A 49 -5.45 16.49 -7.05
CA ARG A 49 -6.45 17.50 -6.69
C ARG A 49 -7.41 16.95 -5.67
N ARG A 50 -7.83 17.79 -4.73
CA ARG A 50 -8.89 17.50 -3.78
C ARG A 50 -9.86 18.68 -3.70
N GLU A 51 -11.15 18.35 -3.78
CA GLU A 51 -12.24 19.29 -3.52
C GLU A 51 -12.97 18.89 -2.25
N GLN A 52 -13.15 19.84 -1.34
CA GLN A 52 -13.96 19.66 -0.14
C GLN A 52 -14.45 21.01 0.43
N PRO A 53 -15.76 21.30 0.45
CA PRO A 53 -16.85 20.50 -0.16
C PRO A 53 -16.68 20.37 -1.69
N LEU A 54 -17.52 19.57 -2.37
CA LEU A 54 -17.49 19.46 -3.82
C LEU A 54 -17.62 20.83 -4.50
N GLY A 55 -16.76 21.10 -5.49
CA GLY A 55 -16.67 22.40 -6.16
C GLY A 55 -15.77 23.42 -5.47
N ALA A 56 -15.34 23.19 -4.22
CA ALA A 56 -14.38 24.04 -3.52
C ALA A 56 -13.00 23.38 -3.50
N LEU A 57 -12.03 23.99 -4.19
CA LEU A 57 -10.66 23.50 -4.23
C LEU A 57 -10.03 23.56 -2.84
N ALA A 58 -9.66 22.40 -2.30
CA ALA A 58 -8.99 22.27 -1.02
C ALA A 58 -7.48 22.08 -1.18
N GLU A 59 -7.06 21.27 -2.17
CA GLU A 59 -5.65 21.02 -2.47
C GLU A 59 -5.44 20.81 -3.97
N GLU A 60 -4.30 21.26 -4.46
CA GLU A 60 -3.82 20.98 -5.82
C GLU A 60 -2.31 20.75 -5.79
N HIS A 61 -1.85 19.73 -6.51
CA HIS A 61 -0.47 19.27 -6.50
C HIS A 61 -0.04 18.94 -7.93
N ALA A 62 1.22 19.23 -8.24
CA ALA A 62 1.85 18.69 -9.43
C ALA A 62 1.97 17.16 -9.34
N GLU A 63 2.00 16.48 -10.49
CA GLU A 63 2.17 15.04 -10.58
C GLU A 63 3.44 14.59 -9.81
N GLY A 64 3.27 13.60 -8.92
CA GLY A 64 4.35 13.07 -8.08
C GLY A 64 4.69 13.89 -6.83
N CYS A 65 4.13 15.08 -6.66
CA CYS A 65 4.42 15.97 -5.52
C CYS A 65 3.40 15.89 -4.37
N GLY A 66 2.18 15.44 -4.65
CA GLY A 66 1.11 15.34 -3.66
C GLY A 66 1.24 14.14 -2.72
N PRO A 67 0.30 14.01 -1.77
CA PRO A 67 0.13 12.81 -0.95
C PRO A 67 0.21 11.51 -1.73
N LEU A 68 0.85 10.49 -1.15
CA LEU A 68 0.99 9.17 -1.77
C LEU A 68 -0.02 8.19 -1.16
N ARG A 69 -0.70 7.42 -2.00
CA ARG A 69 -1.46 6.23 -1.64
C ARG A 69 -0.81 5.01 -2.27
N ILE A 70 -0.63 3.94 -1.50
CA ILE A 70 -0.36 2.60 -2.04
C ILE A 70 -1.57 1.74 -1.72
N GLN A 71 -2.09 1.06 -2.72
CA GLN A 71 -3.11 0.03 -2.56
C GLN A 71 -2.64 -1.25 -3.25
N THR A 72 -2.74 -2.38 -2.54
CA THR A 72 -2.38 -3.69 -3.06
C THR A 72 -3.59 -4.38 -3.71
N PRO A 73 -3.37 -5.34 -4.63
CA PRO A 73 -4.41 -6.19 -5.20
C PRO A 73 -5.34 -6.85 -4.16
N GLY A 74 -4.81 -7.24 -2.99
CA GLY A 74 -5.60 -7.82 -1.90
C GLY A 74 -6.45 -6.81 -1.10
N GLY A 75 -6.46 -5.53 -1.52
CA GLY A 75 -7.25 -4.48 -0.88
C GLY A 75 -6.59 -3.86 0.35
N LEU A 76 -5.34 -4.18 0.71
CA LEU A 76 -4.62 -3.38 1.69
C LEU A 76 -4.33 -1.99 1.12
N TYR A 77 -4.45 -0.95 1.92
CA TYR A 77 -4.06 0.38 1.50
C TYR A 77 -3.44 1.21 2.62
N ALA A 78 -2.59 2.14 2.22
CA ALA A 78 -2.00 3.16 3.09
C ALA A 78 -1.92 4.49 2.35
N GLU A 79 -2.22 5.57 3.04
CA GLU A 79 -2.11 6.95 2.56
C GLU A 79 -1.15 7.73 3.45
N ALA A 80 -0.14 8.36 2.84
CA ALA A 80 0.77 9.29 3.48
C ALA A 80 0.35 10.72 3.12
N ARG A 81 -0.39 11.37 4.05
CA ARG A 81 -0.79 12.78 3.99
C ARG A 81 -0.09 13.53 5.09
N LEU A 82 1.19 13.75 4.84
CA LEU A 82 2.10 14.46 5.72
C LEU A 82 1.87 15.97 5.56
N PRO A 83 1.94 16.78 6.63
CA PRO A 83 1.89 18.22 6.54
C PRO A 83 2.93 18.76 5.55
N SER A 84 2.58 19.82 4.84
CA SER A 84 3.52 20.51 3.94
C SER A 84 4.58 21.22 4.78
N ALA A 85 5.85 20.96 4.49
CA ALA A 85 6.97 21.71 5.10
C ALA A 85 7.07 23.15 4.55
N ARG A 86 6.37 23.45 3.45
CA ARG A 86 6.36 24.77 2.79
C ARG A 86 5.27 25.65 3.40
N GLY A 87 5.61 26.28 4.51
CA GLY A 87 4.86 27.33 5.17
C GLY A 87 5.58 27.67 6.47
N ALA A 88 5.78 28.94 6.78
CA ALA A 88 6.54 29.39 7.96
C ALA A 88 5.88 29.07 9.32
N GLY A 89 4.89 28.18 9.35
CA GLY A 89 4.33 27.58 10.56
C GLY A 89 4.73 26.12 10.60
N ILE A 90 5.13 25.64 11.78
CA ILE A 90 5.16 24.21 12.09
C ILE A 90 3.83 23.63 11.59
N GLY A 91 3.86 22.74 10.61
CA GLY A 91 2.65 22.11 10.07
C GLY A 91 1.83 21.58 11.23
N SER A 92 0.67 22.16 11.45
CA SER A 92 -0.17 21.82 12.60
C SER A 92 -0.57 20.35 12.49
N ALA A 93 -0.63 19.64 13.62
CA ALA A 93 -1.23 18.31 13.71
C ALA A 93 -2.58 18.21 12.97
N ARG A 94 -3.29 19.34 12.87
CA ARG A 94 -4.55 19.51 12.12
C ARG A 94 -4.48 19.02 10.67
N ASP A 95 -3.35 19.19 10.00
CA ASP A 95 -3.19 18.87 8.58
C ASP A 95 -2.76 17.41 8.35
N HIS A 96 -2.39 16.70 9.41
CA HIS A 96 -1.91 15.35 9.30
C HIS A 96 -3.08 14.36 9.10
N ALA A 97 -3.18 13.75 7.92
CA ALA A 97 -4.31 12.90 7.55
C ALA A 97 -3.92 11.49 7.07
N SER A 98 -2.70 11.03 7.38
CA SER A 98 -2.28 9.68 7.00
C SER A 98 -3.16 8.60 7.65
N CYS A 99 -3.32 7.49 6.93
CA CYS A 99 -4.10 6.36 7.40
C CYS A 99 -3.68 5.06 6.72
N GLY A 100 -4.10 3.94 7.27
CA GLY A 100 -3.92 2.62 6.68
C GLY A 100 -5.04 1.68 7.09
N GLY A 101 -5.33 0.72 6.23
CA GLY A 101 -6.47 -0.16 6.43
C GLY A 101 -6.76 -1.09 5.25
N ARG A 102 -8.03 -1.48 5.15
CA ARG A 102 -8.57 -2.32 4.08
C ARG A 102 -9.53 -1.52 3.22
N HIS A 103 -9.47 -1.76 1.93
CA HIS A 103 -10.39 -1.27 0.93
C HIS A 103 -11.12 -2.47 0.35
N VAL A 104 -12.43 -2.51 0.55
CA VAL A 104 -13.31 -3.55 0.03
C VAL A 104 -14.27 -2.94 -0.97
N LEU A 105 -14.62 -3.69 -2.01
CA LEU A 105 -15.67 -3.30 -2.95
C LEU A 105 -16.96 -4.03 -2.60
N VAL A 106 -18.06 -3.29 -2.61
CA VAL A 106 -19.41 -3.82 -2.39
C VAL A 106 -20.31 -3.38 -3.53
N GLU A 107 -21.31 -4.19 -3.86
CA GLU A 107 -22.35 -3.82 -4.80
C GLU A 107 -23.56 -3.26 -4.04
N GLU A 108 -23.95 -2.03 -4.33
CA GLU A 108 -25.09 -1.34 -3.72
C GLU A 108 -25.98 -0.72 -4.81
N GLY A 109 -27.18 -1.26 -4.98
CA GLY A 109 -28.14 -0.76 -5.98
C GLY A 109 -27.61 -0.86 -7.42
N GLY A 110 -27.00 -1.99 -7.78
CA GLY A 110 -26.43 -2.23 -9.10
C GLY A 110 -25.18 -1.40 -9.42
N ARG A 111 -24.50 -0.88 -8.39
CA ARG A 111 -23.33 -0.03 -8.53
C ARG A 111 -22.22 -0.49 -7.60
N VAL A 112 -20.99 -0.47 -8.07
CA VAL A 112 -19.81 -0.79 -7.26
C VAL A 112 -19.44 0.44 -6.40
N VAL A 113 -19.26 0.20 -5.10
CA VAL A 113 -18.87 1.20 -4.11
C VAL A 113 -17.67 0.65 -3.34
N GLY A 114 -16.62 1.45 -3.23
CA GLY A 114 -15.48 1.18 -2.36
C GLY A 114 -15.75 1.61 -0.94
N VAL A 115 -15.48 0.73 0.03
CA VAL A 115 -15.58 1.01 1.47
C VAL A 115 -14.18 0.91 2.08
N ARG A 116 -13.76 1.97 2.76
CA ARG A 116 -12.47 2.00 3.45
C ARG A 116 -12.63 1.78 4.95
N GLU A 117 -12.06 0.69 5.41
CA GLU A 117 -11.93 0.35 6.83
C GLU A 117 -10.55 0.80 7.31
N ARG A 118 -10.50 1.92 8.04
CA ARG A 118 -9.26 2.44 8.63
C ARG A 118 -8.97 1.74 9.95
N ALA A 119 -7.92 0.92 10.00
CA ALA A 119 -7.46 0.36 11.27
C ALA A 119 -6.52 1.30 12.02
N VAL A 120 -5.80 2.17 11.28
CA VAL A 120 -4.99 3.26 11.81
C VAL A 120 -5.29 4.57 11.06
N CYS A 121 -5.47 5.66 11.79
CA CYS A 121 -5.69 6.99 11.21
C CYS A 121 -5.18 8.08 12.14
N PHE A 122 -4.55 9.10 11.56
CA PHE A 122 -4.08 10.29 12.28
C PHE A 122 -5.18 11.34 12.45
N GLN A 123 -6.39 11.01 12.00
CA GLN A 123 -7.60 11.78 12.23
C GLN A 123 -8.56 10.94 13.07
N PRO A 124 -9.36 11.59 13.94
CA PRO A 124 -10.36 10.90 14.71
C PRO A 124 -11.39 10.20 13.81
N PRO A 125 -11.95 9.05 14.25
CA PRO A 125 -13.00 8.38 13.51
C PRO A 125 -14.25 9.26 13.44
N ARG A 126 -15.03 9.12 12.36
CA ARG A 126 -16.25 9.92 12.10
C ARG A 126 -17.56 9.18 12.39
N GLY A 127 -17.50 7.93 12.85
CA GLY A 127 -18.67 7.09 13.11
C GLY A 127 -18.97 6.16 11.94
N GLU A 128 -18.86 6.68 10.72
CA GLU A 128 -19.22 5.95 9.50
C GLU A 128 -17.99 5.53 8.69
N HIS A 129 -18.14 4.42 7.95
CA HIS A 129 -17.16 3.98 6.98
C HIS A 129 -17.15 4.92 5.77
N ALA A 130 -15.96 5.33 5.34
CA ALA A 130 -15.81 6.17 4.16
C ALA A 130 -16.15 5.34 2.92
N ARG A 131 -17.26 5.69 2.28
CA ARG A 131 -17.77 5.09 1.05
C ARG A 131 -17.40 5.97 -0.14
N ARG A 132 -16.86 5.36 -1.19
CA ARG A 132 -16.30 6.03 -2.37
C ARG A 132 -16.79 5.39 -3.64
N ARG A 133 -17.01 6.19 -4.68
CA ARG A 133 -17.09 5.70 -6.05
C ARG A 133 -15.85 6.11 -6.81
N ALA A 134 -15.33 5.19 -7.60
CA ALA A 134 -14.17 5.43 -8.44
C ALA A 134 -14.56 5.50 -9.92
N ARG A 135 -13.81 6.30 -10.65
CA ARG A 135 -13.75 6.30 -12.10
C ARG A 135 -12.29 6.26 -12.49
N PHE A 136 -11.96 5.37 -13.41
CA PHE A 136 -10.62 5.23 -13.95
C PHE A 136 -10.58 5.80 -15.37
N ASP A 137 -9.49 6.47 -15.69
CA ASP A 137 -9.16 6.88 -17.04
C ASP A 137 -7.79 6.30 -17.40
N ASP A 138 -7.84 5.20 -18.13
CA ASP A 138 -6.67 4.44 -18.60
C ASP A 138 -6.21 4.91 -20.00
N ALA A 139 -6.93 5.83 -20.64
CA ALA A 139 -6.63 6.31 -22.00
C ALA A 139 -5.54 7.40 -22.01
N GLN A 140 -5.27 8.01 -20.86
CA GLN A 140 -4.23 9.02 -20.72
C GLN A 140 -2.84 8.38 -20.65
N ARG A 141 -1.81 9.18 -20.97
CA ARG A 141 -0.41 8.78 -20.84
C ARG A 141 -0.08 8.30 -19.41
N THR A 142 -0.67 8.96 -18.41
CA THR A 142 -0.62 8.56 -17.01
C THR A 142 -2.02 8.13 -16.59
N PRO A 143 -2.25 6.84 -16.24
CA PRO A 143 -3.54 6.39 -15.75
C PRO A 143 -3.99 7.21 -14.55
N SER A 144 -5.26 7.61 -14.53
CA SER A 144 -5.81 8.42 -13.45
C SER A 144 -7.01 7.77 -12.77
N LEU A 145 -7.20 8.10 -11.49
CA LEU A 145 -8.27 7.64 -10.64
C LEU A 145 -8.98 8.86 -10.05
N GLY A 146 -10.26 9.03 -10.39
CA GLY A 146 -11.16 9.98 -9.73
C GLY A 146 -12.02 9.27 -8.70
N GLU A 147 -12.05 9.76 -7.47
CA GLU A 147 -12.88 9.22 -6.38
C GLU A 147 -13.80 10.27 -5.79
N VAL A 148 -15.03 9.89 -5.44
CA VAL A 148 -16.01 10.80 -4.82
C VAL A 148 -16.68 10.15 -3.61
N THR A 149 -16.93 10.93 -2.53
CA THR A 149 -17.74 10.48 -1.37
C THR A 149 -19.12 9.99 -1.85
N TYR A 150 -19.59 8.86 -1.34
CA TYR A 150 -20.93 8.35 -1.62
C TYR A 150 -21.61 7.87 -0.33
N PRO A 151 -22.92 8.06 -0.13
CA PRO A 151 -23.79 8.94 -0.89
C PRO A 151 -23.41 10.42 -0.70
N LEU A 152 -23.78 11.26 -1.66
CA LEU A 152 -23.67 12.71 -1.54
C LEU A 152 -24.77 13.23 -0.61
N ARG A 153 -24.68 12.93 0.70
CA ARG A 153 -25.61 13.42 1.71
C ARG A 153 -25.03 14.66 2.38
N GLY A 154 -25.56 15.83 2.02
CA GLY A 154 -25.08 17.13 2.52
C GLY A 154 -23.78 17.59 1.86
N SER A 155 -23.62 18.90 1.68
CA SER A 155 -22.50 19.46 0.92
C SER A 155 -21.17 19.41 1.67
N SER A 156 -21.17 19.57 3.00
CA SER A 156 -19.94 19.88 3.76
C SER A 156 -18.89 18.77 3.82
N ASP A 157 -19.31 17.50 3.77
CA ASP A 157 -18.40 16.34 3.80
C ASP A 157 -18.24 15.65 2.44
N ALA A 158 -18.92 16.16 1.42
CA ALA A 158 -18.75 15.70 0.06
C ALA A 158 -17.34 16.07 -0.42
N CYS A 159 -16.59 15.07 -0.85
CA CYS A 159 -15.19 15.22 -1.23
C CYS A 159 -14.94 14.46 -2.53
N MET A 160 -14.21 15.10 -3.45
CA MET A 160 -13.70 14.49 -4.67
C MET A 160 -12.18 14.57 -4.66
N GLU A 161 -11.54 13.50 -5.11
CA GLU A 161 -10.10 13.40 -5.21
C GLU A 161 -9.71 12.87 -6.59
N ALA A 162 -8.76 13.52 -7.24
CA ALA A 162 -8.15 13.04 -8.48
C ALA A 162 -6.71 12.60 -8.20
N TRP A 163 -6.34 11.44 -8.74
CA TRP A 163 -5.08 10.77 -8.49
C TRP A 163 -4.39 10.39 -9.79
N ALA A 164 -3.07 10.56 -9.86
CA ALA A 164 -2.22 10.03 -10.91
C ALA A 164 -1.52 8.76 -10.45
N ARG A 165 -1.50 7.73 -11.28
CA ARG A 165 -0.69 6.53 -11.04
C ARG A 165 0.78 6.85 -11.29
N ILE A 166 1.66 6.54 -10.33
CA ILE A 166 3.11 6.80 -10.46
C ILE A 166 3.95 5.52 -10.62
N ALA A 167 3.33 4.36 -10.51
CA ALA A 167 3.97 3.06 -10.70
C ALA A 167 3.39 2.34 -11.93
N ASP A 168 4.21 1.51 -12.57
CA ASP A 168 3.82 0.81 -13.80
C ASP A 168 2.77 -0.29 -13.57
N SER A 169 2.15 -0.78 -14.65
CA SER A 169 1.17 -1.86 -14.60
C SER A 169 1.76 -3.22 -14.20
N GLY A 170 3.09 -3.38 -14.32
CA GLY A 170 3.85 -4.57 -13.92
C GLY A 170 4.36 -4.53 -12.47
N THR A 171 3.92 -3.54 -11.69
CA THR A 171 4.40 -3.32 -10.34
C THR A 171 4.11 -4.53 -9.45
N ARG A 172 5.15 -5.06 -8.81
CA ARG A 172 5.00 -6.06 -7.73
C ARG A 172 4.66 -5.36 -6.42
N PHE A 173 3.88 -6.05 -5.60
CA PHE A 173 3.40 -5.53 -4.33
C PHE A 173 3.83 -6.42 -3.17
N SER A 174 4.13 -5.81 -2.04
CA SER A 174 4.26 -6.50 -0.76
C SER A 174 3.53 -5.70 0.29
N GLY A 175 2.75 -6.38 1.13
CA GLY A 175 1.83 -5.78 2.07
C GLY A 175 1.93 -6.47 3.43
N LEU A 176 2.28 -5.67 4.44
CA LEU A 176 2.44 -6.11 5.81
C LEU A 176 1.40 -5.44 6.71
N GLU A 177 0.89 -6.18 7.69
CA GLU A 177 -0.01 -5.70 8.73
C GLU A 177 0.65 -5.87 10.10
N LEU A 178 0.69 -4.81 10.91
CA LEU A 178 1.31 -4.84 12.23
C LEU A 178 0.50 -5.76 13.15
N HIS A 179 1.19 -6.70 13.79
CA HIS A 179 0.60 -7.59 14.77
C HIS A 179 0.91 -7.06 16.17
N SER A 180 -0.11 -6.51 16.82
CA SER A 180 -0.02 -6.08 18.21
C SER A 180 -0.17 -7.30 19.13
N HIS A 181 0.74 -7.41 20.11
CA HIS A 181 0.66 -8.46 21.10
C HIS A 181 -0.56 -8.26 22.00
N GLU A 182 -1.24 -9.34 22.43
CA GLU A 182 -2.46 -9.25 23.26
C GLU A 182 -2.26 -8.48 24.57
N LYS A 183 -1.04 -8.47 25.10
CA LYS A 183 -0.66 -7.78 26.34
C LYS A 183 -0.24 -6.32 26.11
N GLU A 184 -0.07 -5.89 24.87
CA GLU A 184 0.36 -4.54 24.53
C GLU A 184 -0.80 -3.55 24.81
N LYS A 185 -0.52 -2.55 25.65
CA LYS A 185 -1.47 -1.48 25.98
C LYS A 185 -0.77 -0.12 25.90
N PRO A 186 -1.30 0.85 25.13
CA PRO A 186 -2.45 0.73 24.23
C PRO A 186 -2.15 -0.19 23.03
N ARG A 187 -3.18 -0.79 22.44
CA ARG A 187 -3.02 -1.62 21.24
C ARG A 187 -2.58 -0.76 20.05
N ARG A 188 -1.67 -1.29 19.24
CA ARG A 188 -1.20 -0.62 18.02
C ARG A 188 -1.78 -1.28 16.76
N ALA A 189 -1.82 -0.50 15.70
CA ALA A 189 -2.16 -0.97 14.36
C ALA A 189 -1.23 -0.28 13.36
N GLY A 190 -0.99 -0.94 12.23
CA GLY A 190 -0.12 -0.39 11.22
C GLY A 190 -0.08 -1.20 9.95
N TYR A 191 0.35 -0.55 8.88
CA TYR A 191 0.53 -1.12 7.56
C TYR A 191 1.88 -0.69 7.01
N TRP A 192 2.57 -1.63 6.35
CA TRP A 192 3.80 -1.34 5.62
C TRP A 192 3.69 -1.94 4.23
N LEU A 193 3.46 -1.06 3.26
CA LEU A 193 3.11 -1.43 1.90
C LEU A 193 4.20 -0.98 0.93
N PHE A 194 4.46 -1.82 -0.06
CA PHE A 194 5.42 -1.62 -1.12
C PHE A 194 4.71 -1.80 -2.47
N ALA A 195 5.02 -0.89 -3.39
CA ALA A 195 4.57 -0.93 -4.79
C ALA A 195 5.78 -0.57 -5.66
N GLY A 196 6.46 -1.61 -6.15
CA GLY A 196 7.69 -1.46 -6.91
C GLY A 196 8.76 -0.77 -6.06
N ARG A 197 9.21 0.40 -6.49
CA ARG A 197 10.19 1.20 -5.75
C ARG A 197 9.60 2.09 -4.67
N HIS A 198 8.28 2.21 -4.54
CA HIS A 198 7.66 3.11 -3.57
C HIS A 198 7.22 2.33 -2.32
N PHE A 199 7.35 2.94 -1.14
CA PHE A 199 6.78 2.37 0.07
C PHE A 199 6.11 3.40 0.97
N ILE A 200 5.14 2.92 1.73
CA ILE A 200 4.51 3.66 2.82
C ILE A 200 4.50 2.76 4.06
N ARG A 201 4.93 3.31 5.20
CA ARG A 201 4.72 2.73 6.52
C ARG A 201 3.81 3.66 7.31
N VAL A 202 2.71 3.16 7.87
CA VAL A 202 1.81 3.92 8.76
C VAL A 202 1.60 3.09 10.01
N VAL A 203 1.89 3.67 11.17
CA VAL A 203 1.69 3.05 12.48
C VAL A 203 1.03 4.06 13.42
N GLY A 204 0.19 3.55 14.31
CA GLY A 204 -0.55 4.36 15.28
C GLY A 204 -1.26 3.48 16.29
N LEU A 205 -2.13 4.10 17.07
CA LEU A 205 -3.04 3.38 17.94
C LEU A 205 -4.16 2.72 17.14
N ALA A 206 -4.57 1.52 17.57
CA ALA A 206 -5.71 0.83 16.99
C ALA A 206 -7.02 1.59 17.26
N ARG A 207 -8.02 1.44 16.39
CA ARG A 207 -9.35 2.02 16.58
C ARG A 207 -9.91 1.69 17.98
N GLY A 208 -10.40 2.71 18.69
CA GLY A 208 -10.91 2.60 20.05
C GLY A 208 -9.87 2.94 21.15
N GLU A 209 -8.59 3.03 20.80
CA GLU A 209 -7.50 3.34 21.73
C GLU A 209 -7.15 4.85 21.72
N GLY A 210 -6.58 5.34 22.82
CA GLY A 210 -6.11 6.73 22.91
C GLY A 210 -7.21 7.80 22.76
N LEU A 211 -6.77 9.05 22.58
CA LEU A 211 -7.60 10.20 22.31
C LEU A 211 -8.03 10.22 20.84
N ILE A 212 -7.10 10.02 19.91
CA ILE A 212 -7.32 10.20 18.47
C ILE A 212 -8.11 9.02 17.92
N ALA A 213 -7.63 7.79 18.11
CA ALA A 213 -8.32 6.61 17.59
C ALA A 213 -9.59 6.23 18.41
N GLY A 214 -9.76 6.79 19.62
CA GLY A 214 -10.85 6.47 20.54
C GLY A 214 -11.98 7.51 20.65
N THR A 215 -11.84 8.69 20.03
CA THR A 215 -12.83 9.78 20.13
C THR A 215 -13.47 10.08 18.78
N TYR A 216 -14.80 10.07 18.72
CA TYR A 216 -15.52 10.46 17.51
C TYR A 216 -15.64 11.99 17.38
N CYS A 217 -15.05 12.54 16.32
CA CYS A 217 -15.23 13.93 15.91
C CYS A 217 -14.89 14.13 14.43
N ARG A 218 -15.20 15.31 13.89
CA ARG A 218 -15.09 15.57 12.44
C ARG A 218 -13.65 15.75 11.98
N SER A 219 -12.79 16.27 12.86
CA SER A 219 -11.39 16.56 12.58
C SER A 219 -10.53 16.60 13.84
N THR A 220 -9.21 16.49 13.66
CA THR A 220 -8.23 16.70 14.74
C THR A 220 -8.35 18.10 15.35
N ALA A 221 -8.67 19.14 14.55
CA ALA A 221 -8.90 20.49 15.08
C ALA A 221 -10.08 20.55 16.08
N GLU A 222 -11.14 19.77 15.84
CA GLU A 222 -12.25 19.65 16.81
C GLU A 222 -11.81 18.87 18.06
N LEU A 223 -11.03 17.80 17.88
CA LEU A 223 -10.48 17.04 19.00
C LEU A 223 -9.59 17.89 19.90
N GLU A 224 -8.73 18.73 19.33
CA GLU A 224 -7.86 19.67 20.05
C GLU A 224 -8.68 20.69 20.85
N ARG A 225 -9.75 21.26 20.26
CA ARG A 225 -10.66 22.16 20.99
C ARG A 225 -11.32 21.48 22.20
N LEU A 226 -11.60 20.19 22.08
CA LEU A 226 -12.26 19.40 23.12
C LEU A 226 -11.30 18.91 24.22
N CYS A 227 -10.13 18.39 23.82
CA CYS A 227 -9.23 17.65 24.71
C CYS A 227 -7.95 18.41 25.07
N GLY A 228 -7.67 19.52 24.38
CA GLY A 228 -6.42 20.25 24.47
C GLY A 228 -5.48 19.90 23.32
N GLU A 229 -4.88 20.92 22.70
CA GLU A 229 -3.93 20.77 21.59
C GLU A 229 -2.68 19.99 22.01
N ARG A 230 -2.14 20.30 23.19
CA ARG A 230 -0.93 19.66 23.73
C ARG A 230 -1.11 18.16 23.91
N GLU A 231 -2.27 17.74 24.41
CA GLU A 231 -2.59 16.34 24.66
C GLU A 231 -2.71 15.53 23.35
N VAL A 232 -3.33 16.12 22.33
CA VAL A 232 -3.44 15.53 20.98
C VAL A 232 -2.07 15.43 20.31
N GLN A 233 -1.28 16.51 20.37
CA GLN A 233 0.07 16.53 19.80
C GLN A 233 0.99 15.51 20.49
N ALA A 234 0.96 15.44 21.83
CA ALA A 234 1.75 14.48 22.59
C ALA A 234 1.39 13.02 22.23
N GLU A 235 0.12 12.73 21.95
CA GLU A 235 -0.28 11.40 21.49
C GLU A 235 0.22 11.11 20.07
N LEU A 236 0.09 12.05 19.14
CA LEU A 236 0.63 11.93 17.77
C LEU A 236 2.12 11.62 17.78
N ASP A 237 2.91 12.42 18.50
CA ASP A 237 4.37 12.29 18.53
C ASP A 237 4.82 10.98 19.17
N LYS A 238 4.08 10.50 20.19
CA LYS A 238 4.44 9.30 20.94
C LYS A 238 4.05 8.01 20.23
N HIS A 239 2.87 7.98 19.61
CA HIS A 239 2.26 6.74 19.17
C HIS A 239 2.13 6.58 17.67
N TYR A 240 2.20 7.68 16.92
CA TYR A 240 1.93 7.67 15.50
C TYR A 240 3.21 7.91 14.70
N GLU A 241 3.40 7.11 13.66
CA GLU A 241 4.50 7.28 12.72
C GLU A 241 4.00 7.03 11.30
N VAL A 242 4.36 7.92 10.37
CA VAL A 242 4.21 7.66 8.95
C VAL A 242 5.52 7.94 8.24
N VAL A 243 5.88 7.05 7.33
CA VAL A 243 7.04 7.15 6.46
C VAL A 243 6.58 6.97 5.03
N GLN A 244 6.90 7.93 4.18
CA GLN A 244 6.79 7.83 2.73
C GLN A 244 8.21 7.75 2.17
N GLY A 245 8.49 6.75 1.35
CA GLY A 245 9.86 6.50 0.91
C GLY A 245 9.99 5.77 -0.41
N ILE A 246 11.25 5.50 -0.75
CA ILE A 246 11.65 4.70 -1.90
C ILE A 246 12.54 3.53 -1.48
N LEU A 247 12.31 2.39 -2.09
CA LEU A 247 13.19 1.23 -2.12
C LEU A 247 14.16 1.44 -3.28
N GLU A 248 15.42 1.75 -2.97
CA GLU A 248 16.46 1.90 -4.00
C GLU A 248 16.80 0.54 -4.59
N GLN A 249 16.98 -0.44 -3.71
CA GLN A 249 17.22 -1.85 -3.99
C GLN A 249 16.77 -2.67 -2.77
N PRO A 250 16.53 -3.99 -2.90
CA PRO A 250 16.27 -4.85 -1.75
C PRO A 250 17.27 -4.62 -0.62
N GLY A 251 16.75 -4.40 0.58
CA GLY A 251 17.55 -4.10 1.77
C GLY A 251 17.94 -2.63 1.96
N LEU A 252 17.66 -1.71 1.02
CA LEU A 252 17.95 -0.28 1.14
C LEU A 252 16.71 0.60 0.93
N LEU A 253 16.19 1.14 2.03
CA LEU A 253 15.01 2.00 2.09
C LEU A 253 15.38 3.42 2.46
N TRP A 254 14.92 4.38 1.66
CA TRP A 254 15.05 5.80 1.94
C TRP A 254 13.72 6.41 2.34
N ALA A 255 13.67 7.07 3.49
CA ALA A 255 12.58 7.97 3.84
C ALA A 255 12.72 9.28 3.07
N LEU A 256 11.71 9.62 2.27
CA LEU A 256 11.60 10.91 1.60
C LEU A 256 10.86 11.92 2.48
N ARG A 257 9.83 11.45 3.18
CA ARG A 257 9.05 12.25 4.14
C ARG A 257 8.68 11.38 5.33
N ARG A 258 8.65 11.97 6.53
CA ARG A 258 8.31 11.28 7.78
C ARG A 258 7.58 12.22 8.74
N ALA A 259 6.63 11.68 9.49
CA ALA A 259 6.07 12.33 10.67
C ALA A 259 6.02 11.34 11.85
N PRO A 260 6.36 11.78 13.08
CA PRO A 260 6.97 13.07 13.39
C PRO A 260 8.30 13.25 12.63
N ALA A 261 8.60 14.49 12.24
CA ALA A 261 9.80 14.78 11.46
C ALA A 261 11.03 14.50 12.34
N ALA A 262 11.91 13.62 11.88
CA ALA A 262 13.19 13.36 12.54
C ALA A 262 14.30 14.08 11.77
N GLY A 263 14.98 15.04 12.39
CA GLY A 263 16.19 15.66 11.84
C GLY A 263 15.98 16.59 10.64
N THR A 264 17.05 16.78 9.86
CA THR A 264 17.11 17.73 8.74
C THR A 264 16.23 17.28 7.57
N PRO A 265 15.47 18.18 6.94
CA PRO A 265 14.71 17.86 5.74
C PRO A 265 15.62 17.27 4.65
N GLY A 266 15.22 16.15 4.04
CA GLY A 266 15.97 15.49 2.98
C GLY A 266 15.74 13.97 2.91
N LYS A 267 16.37 13.33 1.92
CA LYS A 267 16.41 11.87 1.74
C LYS A 267 17.23 11.27 2.89
N GLN A 268 16.59 10.53 3.79
CA GLN A 268 17.24 9.90 4.94
C GLN A 268 17.19 8.37 4.81
N VAL A 269 18.25 7.68 5.26
CA VAL A 269 18.23 6.20 5.31
C VAL A 269 17.19 5.79 6.35
N PHE A 270 16.15 5.09 5.92
CA PHE A 270 15.18 4.48 6.81
C PHE A 270 15.66 3.10 7.27
N PHE A 271 16.18 2.31 6.34
CA PHE A 271 16.74 0.99 6.60
C PHE A 271 17.84 0.68 5.58
N ASP A 272 18.95 0.14 6.06
CA ASP A 272 20.05 -0.37 5.23
C ASP A 272 20.56 -1.67 5.84
N ALA A 273 20.22 -2.78 5.21
CA ALA A 273 20.58 -4.11 5.66
C ALA A 273 22.08 -4.38 5.62
N ALA A 274 22.83 -3.70 4.73
CA ALA A 274 24.27 -3.89 4.57
C ALA A 274 25.05 -3.07 5.61
N ALA A 275 24.60 -1.84 5.89
CA ALA A 275 25.22 -0.96 6.88
C ALA A 275 24.65 -1.10 8.31
N ASP A 276 23.71 -2.02 8.53
CA ASP A 276 22.99 -2.23 9.80
C ASP A 276 22.33 -0.93 10.32
N LYS A 277 21.81 -0.09 9.40
CA LYS A 277 21.12 1.16 9.75
C LYS A 277 19.61 0.95 9.79
N GLY A 278 18.96 1.62 10.73
CA GLY A 278 17.51 1.52 10.90
C GLY A 278 17.07 0.26 11.66
N GLY A 279 18.00 -0.50 12.21
CA GLY A 279 17.74 -1.73 12.97
C GLY A 279 17.91 -3.00 12.12
N ARG A 280 17.42 -4.12 12.64
CA ARG A 280 17.52 -5.45 12.01
C ARG A 280 16.15 -5.95 11.58
N ILE A 281 16.05 -6.48 10.37
CA ILE A 281 14.84 -7.12 9.86
C ILE A 281 15.11 -8.60 9.61
N SER A 282 14.21 -9.46 10.09
CA SER A 282 14.17 -10.88 9.74
C SER A 282 12.82 -11.26 9.16
N VAL A 283 12.83 -12.08 8.11
CA VAL A 283 11.64 -12.61 7.45
C VAL A 283 11.61 -14.12 7.67
N GLN A 284 10.54 -14.63 8.28
CA GLN A 284 10.40 -16.05 8.59
C GLN A 284 8.91 -16.44 8.67
N ASP A 285 8.53 -17.55 8.05
CA ASP A 285 7.22 -18.20 8.20
C ASP A 285 5.99 -17.29 8.01
N GLY A 286 6.04 -16.37 7.05
CA GLY A 286 4.96 -15.41 6.79
C GLY A 286 4.93 -14.23 7.77
N TRP A 287 6.02 -14.01 8.51
CA TRP A 287 6.20 -12.91 9.44
C TRP A 287 7.46 -12.11 9.13
N VAL A 288 7.40 -10.81 9.38
CA VAL A 288 8.55 -9.91 9.37
C VAL A 288 8.73 -9.34 10.78
N THR A 289 9.91 -9.53 11.36
CA THR A 289 10.27 -8.89 12.63
C THR A 289 11.23 -7.76 12.36
N HIS A 290 10.90 -6.55 12.81
CA HIS A 290 11.78 -5.38 12.77
C HIS A 290 12.20 -5.03 14.20
N GLN A 291 13.47 -5.26 14.51
CA GLN A 291 14.11 -4.81 15.74
C GLN A 291 14.74 -3.45 15.49
N LEU A 292 14.16 -2.40 16.08
CA LEU A 292 14.60 -1.03 15.95
C LEU A 292 15.87 -0.74 16.79
N PRO A 293 16.62 0.34 16.48
CA PRO A 293 17.83 0.70 17.23
C PRO A 293 17.61 0.98 18.73
N ASP A 294 16.38 1.37 19.11
CA ASP A 294 15.98 1.59 20.51
C ASP A 294 15.64 0.27 21.25
N GLY A 295 15.79 -0.87 20.58
CA GLY A 295 15.45 -2.19 21.10
C GLY A 295 13.96 -2.55 20.96
N ARG A 296 13.11 -1.62 20.51
CA ARG A 296 11.70 -1.92 20.24
C ARG A 296 11.58 -2.96 19.13
N ARG A 297 10.64 -3.88 19.29
CA ARG A 297 10.37 -4.93 18.32
C ARG A 297 8.98 -4.75 17.75
N ASP A 298 8.89 -4.56 16.44
CA ASP A 298 7.63 -4.59 15.70
C ASP A 298 7.54 -5.93 14.94
N VAL A 299 6.42 -6.64 15.11
CA VAL A 299 6.15 -7.91 14.43
C VAL A 299 5.03 -7.68 13.41
N TRP A 300 5.25 -8.10 12.18
CA TRP A 300 4.36 -7.84 11.06
C TRP A 300 3.95 -9.13 10.39
N ARG A 301 2.65 -9.29 10.16
CA ARG A 301 2.12 -10.39 9.37
C ARG A 301 2.24 -10.04 7.89
N VAL A 302 2.77 -10.97 7.12
CA VAL A 302 2.75 -10.90 5.65
C VAL A 302 1.34 -11.21 5.17
N VAL A 303 0.70 -10.25 4.51
CA VAL A 303 -0.62 -10.41 3.89
C VAL A 303 -0.47 -10.56 2.37
N GLU A 304 0.51 -9.89 1.79
CA GLU A 304 0.84 -9.96 0.37
C GLU A 304 2.35 -9.95 0.19
N TRP A 305 2.90 -10.82 -0.66
CA TRP A 305 4.35 -11.03 -0.77
C TRP A 305 4.80 -11.27 -2.22
N GLY A 306 4.60 -10.28 -3.08
CA GLY A 306 5.06 -10.34 -4.47
C GLY A 306 6.57 -10.23 -4.63
N PHE A 307 7.28 -9.71 -3.63
CA PHE A 307 8.74 -9.69 -3.55
C PHE A 307 9.24 -9.43 -2.12
N ASP A 308 10.51 -9.70 -1.83
CA ASP A 308 11.13 -9.36 -0.54
C ASP A 308 11.84 -7.99 -0.64
N PRO A 309 11.34 -6.92 0.01
CA PRO A 309 11.98 -5.62 0.01
C PRO A 309 13.19 -5.54 0.98
N PHE A 310 13.42 -6.56 1.80
CA PHE A 310 14.43 -6.56 2.87
C PHE A 310 15.62 -7.47 2.60
N ALA A 311 15.52 -8.33 1.58
CA ALA A 311 16.59 -9.24 1.19
C ALA A 311 17.89 -8.46 0.99
N ARG A 312 18.98 -8.95 1.58
CA ARG A 312 20.32 -8.47 1.24
C ARG A 312 20.62 -8.89 -0.19
N GLU A 313 21.04 -7.96 -1.02
CA GLU A 313 21.71 -8.35 -2.26
C GLU A 313 22.92 -9.19 -1.86
N THR A 314 22.83 -10.50 -2.09
CA THR A 314 24.01 -11.33 -2.05
C THR A 314 24.82 -10.85 -3.25
N PRO A 315 26.06 -10.37 -3.08
CA PRO A 315 26.88 -10.00 -4.22
C PRO A 315 26.84 -11.19 -5.16
N VAL A 316 26.32 -10.98 -6.37
CA VAL A 316 26.38 -12.00 -7.41
C VAL A 316 27.86 -12.15 -7.67
N GLY A 317 28.47 -13.11 -6.96
CA GLY A 317 29.88 -13.37 -7.01
C GLY A 317 30.23 -13.52 -8.47
N SER A 318 31.10 -12.62 -8.94
CA SER A 318 31.78 -12.70 -10.22
C SER A 318 32.06 -14.17 -10.48
N ALA A 319 31.29 -14.77 -11.40
CA ALA A 319 31.50 -16.14 -11.81
C ALA A 319 32.94 -16.18 -12.29
N GLY A 320 33.81 -16.84 -11.52
CA GLY A 320 35.19 -17.03 -11.88
C GLY A 320 35.20 -17.72 -13.24
N THR A 321 35.54 -16.95 -14.28
CA THR A 321 35.98 -17.47 -15.57
C THR A 321 37.35 -18.12 -15.34
N GLY A 322 37.34 -19.26 -14.65
CA GLY A 322 38.38 -20.27 -14.75
C GLY A 322 38.00 -21.20 -15.88
N CYS A 323 38.13 -20.73 -17.12
CA CYS A 323 38.21 -21.63 -18.26
C CYS A 323 39.58 -21.38 -18.91
N SER A 324 40.40 -22.41 -18.81
CA SER A 324 41.80 -22.44 -19.15
C SER A 324 42.07 -22.14 -20.62
N THR A 325 43.23 -21.53 -20.81
CA THR A 325 43.90 -21.21 -22.06
C THR A 325 44.35 -22.47 -22.82
N GLU A 326 43.73 -22.72 -23.98
CA GLU A 326 44.30 -23.42 -25.16
C GLU A 326 43.56 -22.77 -26.35
N GLY A 327 44.13 -22.30 -27.45
CA GLY A 327 45.36 -22.53 -28.18
C GLY A 327 45.08 -21.92 -29.58
N ALA A 328 46.07 -21.24 -30.16
CA ALA A 328 45.92 -20.38 -31.34
C ALA A 328 45.51 -21.13 -32.63
N GLY A 329 44.75 -20.44 -33.51
CA GLY A 329 44.60 -20.83 -34.91
C GLY A 329 43.42 -20.17 -35.64
N ALA A 330 43.70 -19.12 -36.40
CA ALA A 330 42.83 -18.56 -37.45
C ALA A 330 43.66 -18.48 -38.75
N PRO A 331 43.09 -18.17 -39.93
CA PRO A 331 41.78 -18.55 -40.50
C PRO A 331 41.93 -19.13 -41.94
N GLU A 332 40.93 -19.85 -42.47
CA GLU A 332 40.80 -19.95 -43.93
C GLU A 332 39.34 -20.16 -44.39
N ARG A 333 38.94 -19.29 -45.30
CA ARG A 333 37.75 -19.30 -46.19
C ARG A 333 38.36 -19.10 -47.60
N PRO A 334 37.65 -19.31 -48.74
CA PRO A 334 36.32 -19.88 -48.97
C PRO A 334 36.25 -20.83 -50.19
N ALA A 335 35.15 -21.56 -50.38
CA ALA A 335 34.64 -21.87 -51.73
C ALA A 335 33.15 -22.24 -51.70
N SER A 336 32.34 -21.46 -52.41
CA SER A 336 31.10 -21.91 -53.07
C SER A 336 31.38 -21.86 -54.58
N PRO A 337 30.76 -22.71 -55.41
CA PRO A 337 29.56 -22.22 -56.10
C PRO A 337 28.51 -23.28 -56.53
N ARG A 338 27.26 -22.77 -56.60
CA ARG A 338 26.23 -22.98 -57.64
C ARG A 338 25.56 -24.35 -57.81
N GLY A 339 24.23 -24.32 -57.83
CA GLY A 339 23.39 -25.36 -58.44
C GLY A 339 21.92 -25.21 -58.06
N ARG A 340 21.09 -24.71 -58.97
CA ARG A 340 19.71 -24.25 -58.77
C ARG A 340 18.69 -25.39 -59.12
N PRO A 341 17.37 -25.13 -59.22
CA PRO A 341 16.28 -25.68 -58.40
C PRO A 341 15.40 -26.72 -59.14
N VAL A 342 14.27 -27.17 -58.54
CA VAL A 342 12.93 -27.37 -59.21
C VAL A 342 11.94 -28.06 -58.26
N GLY A 343 10.80 -27.38 -58.00
CA GLY A 343 9.41 -27.88 -58.13
C GLY A 343 8.83 -28.93 -57.17
N PRO A 344 7.65 -28.67 -56.53
CA PRO A 344 6.85 -29.66 -55.80
C PRO A 344 5.84 -30.37 -56.74
N PRO A 345 5.20 -31.47 -56.30
CA PRO A 345 3.77 -31.33 -56.00
C PRO A 345 3.19 -32.24 -54.88
N THR A 346 2.08 -31.73 -54.35
CA THR A 346 0.88 -32.34 -53.73
C THR A 346 0.62 -33.85 -53.90
N GLY A 347 0.08 -34.48 -52.85
CA GLY A 347 -0.68 -35.74 -52.98
C GLY A 347 -1.14 -36.34 -51.65
N SER A 348 -2.45 -36.29 -51.41
CA SER A 348 -3.21 -36.89 -50.29
C SER A 348 -3.46 -38.41 -50.43
N ARG A 349 -4.02 -39.01 -49.36
CA ARG A 349 -4.72 -40.33 -49.21
C ARG A 349 -3.85 -41.46 -48.63
N ASP A 350 -4.12 -42.00 -47.44
CA ASP A 350 -5.29 -42.71 -46.86
C ASP A 350 -5.09 -44.24 -46.90
N ALA A 351 -5.53 -44.89 -45.81
CA ALA A 351 -5.62 -46.35 -45.56
C ALA A 351 -4.27 -47.03 -45.21
N GLU A 352 -4.14 -48.00 -44.31
CA GLU A 352 -5.01 -49.04 -43.77
C GLU A 352 -4.69 -49.28 -42.28
N ARG A 353 -5.67 -49.33 -41.38
CA ARG A 353 -6.44 -50.54 -40.99
C ARG A 353 -5.59 -51.65 -40.34
N SER A 354 -5.37 -51.47 -39.04
CA SER A 354 -4.89 -52.47 -38.10
C SER A 354 -5.82 -53.68 -38.03
N ARG A 355 -5.25 -54.87 -38.18
CA ARG A 355 -5.86 -56.15 -37.79
C ARG A 355 -5.20 -56.63 -36.50
N SER A 356 -6.01 -56.84 -35.46
CA SER A 356 -5.74 -57.76 -34.35
C SER A 356 -5.52 -59.20 -34.90
N PRO A 357 -5.01 -60.20 -34.14
CA PRO A 357 -5.80 -60.72 -33.00
C PRO A 357 -5.02 -61.47 -31.88
N ARG A 358 -5.81 -61.83 -30.85
CA ARG A 358 -5.61 -62.92 -29.88
C ARG A 358 -4.57 -62.67 -28.76
N GLN A 359 -4.76 -63.10 -27.52
CA GLN A 359 -5.84 -63.80 -26.80
C GLN A 359 -5.43 -63.85 -25.31
N ARG A 360 -6.44 -63.99 -24.42
CA ARG A 360 -6.47 -64.75 -23.15
C ARG A 360 -5.31 -64.49 -22.16
N GLY A 361 -5.53 -64.15 -20.90
CA GLY A 361 -6.63 -64.49 -20.01
C GLY A 361 -6.00 -64.89 -18.67
N ALA A 362 -6.45 -64.25 -17.59
CA ALA A 362 -6.46 -64.72 -16.21
C ALA A 362 -7.38 -63.78 -15.44
#